data_AF-A0A1A6HBA1-F1
#
_entry.id   AF-A0A1A6HBA1-F1
#
_cell.length_a   1.000
_cell.length_b   1.000
_cell.length_c   1.000
_cell.angle_alpha   90.00
_cell.angle_beta   90.00
_cell.angle_gamma   90.00
#
_symmetry.space_group_name_H-M   'P 1'
#
loop_
_entity.id
_entity.type
_entity.pdbx_description
1 polymer ?
#
loop_
_entity_poly.entity_id
_entity_poly.type
_entity_poly.pdbx_seq_one_letter_code
_entity_poly.pdbx_strand_id
1 'polypeptide(L)' 'VWIDAATQVCFSLGIGFGVLIAFSSYNKFTNNCYRDAIITTSINSLTSFSSGFVVFSFLGYMAQKHNVPIGDVATD' A
#
# COMPACT_ATOMS: atom_id res chain seq x y z
N VAL A 1 -3.87 16.22 2.70
CA VAL A 1 -2.78 15.68 1.83
C VAL A 1 -1.60 15.14 2.65
N TRP A 2 -0.82 15.95 3.36
CA TRP A 2 0.36 15.46 4.08
C TRP A 2 0.04 14.54 5.27
N ILE A 3 -0.99 14.87 6.04
CA ILE A 3 -1.47 14.03 7.15
C ILE A 3 -2.00 12.71 6.60
N ASP A 4 -2.84 12.75 5.56
CA ASP A 4 -3.40 11.55 4.93
C ASP A 4 -2.31 10.64 4.37
N ALA A 5 -1.28 11.22 3.73
CA ALA A 5 -0.12 10.47 3.24
C ALA A 5 0.65 9.78 4.38
N ALA A 6 0.89 10.48 5.49
CA ALA A 6 1.56 9.89 6.66
C ALA A 6 0.72 8.75 7.25
N THR A 7 -0.59 8.95 7.41
CA THR A 7 -1.52 7.94 7.89
C THR A 7 -1.57 6.73 6.97
N GLN A 8 -1.65 6.94 5.64
CA GLN A 8 -1.62 5.87 4.64
C GLN A 8 -0.35 5.04 4.76
N VAL A 9 0.83 5.67 4.87
CA VAL A 9 2.11 4.97 4.97
C VAL A 9 2.19 4.17 6.27
N CYS A 10 1.76 4.73 7.40
CA CYS A 10 1.76 4.04 8.69
C CYS A 10 0.88 2.78 8.69
N PHE A 11 -0.34 2.88 8.15
CA PHE A 11 -1.25 1.73 8.04
C PHE A 11 -0.83 0.74 6.97
N SER A 12 -0.32 1.22 5.82
CA SER A 12 0.15 0.35 4.73
C SER A 12 1.33 -0.52 5.15
N LEU A 13 2.26 0.02 5.95
CA LEU A 13 3.42 -0.73 6.45
C LEU A 13 3.16 -1.47 7.77
N GLY A 14 2.05 -1.17 8.47
CA GLY A 14 1.75 -1.77 9.77
C GLY A 14 2.74 -1.39 10.87
N ILE A 15 3.25 -0.16 10.87
CA ILE A 15 4.20 0.33 11.88
C ILE A 15 3.48 0.45 13.24
N GLY A 16 4.11 -0.07 14.29
CA GLY A 16 3.59 0.06 15.67
C GLY A 16 2.62 -1.04 16.12
N PHE A 17 2.20 -1.95 15.23
CA PHE A 17 1.28 -3.04 15.57
C PHE A 17 1.95 -4.28 16.19
N GLY A 18 3.26 -4.24 16.43
CA GLY A 18 4.02 -5.36 17.03
C GLY A 18 4.31 -6.54 16.11
N VAL A 19 3.62 -6.68 14.97
CA VAL A 19 3.83 -7.77 14.00
C VAL A 19 5.26 -7.80 13.45
N LEU A 20 5.79 -6.64 13.03
CA LEU A 20 7.17 -6.55 12.53
C LEU A 20 8.21 -6.87 13.60
N ILE A 21 7.92 -6.57 14.88
CA ILE A 21 8.78 -6.91 16.02
C ILE A 21 8.75 -8.42 16.27
N ALA A 22 7.57 -9.04 16.19
CA ALA A 22 7.44 -10.49 16.29
C ALA A 22 8.14 -11.22 15.14
N PHE A 23 8.08 -10.69 13.90
CA PHE A 23 8.83 -11.28 12.79
C PHE A 23 10.33 -11.10 12.93
N SER A 24 10.80 -9.95 13.39
CA SER A 24 12.23 -9.70 13.58
C SER A 24 12.82 -10.51 14.74
N SER A 25 12.03 -10.91 15.74
CA SER A 25 12.52 -11.75 16.85
C SER A 25 12.91 -13.16 16.42
N TYR A 26 12.40 -13.66 15.29
CA TYR A 26 12.78 -14.95 14.70
C TYR A 26 13.95 -14.85 13.70
N ASN A 27 14.45 -13.63 13.39
CA ASN A 27 15.60 -13.48 12.49
C ASN A 27 16.90 -13.93 13.16
N LYS A 28 17.87 -14.33 12.32
CA LYS A 28 19.25 -14.54 12.79
C LYS A 28 19.81 -13.22 13.36
N PHE A 29 20.57 -13.31 14.44
CA PHE A 29 21.14 -12.13 15.11
C PHE A 29 22.01 -11.25 14.18
N THR A 30 22.70 -11.88 13.22
CA THR A 30 23.54 -11.18 12.24
C THR A 30 22.82 -10.89 10.91
N ASN A 31 21.49 -10.96 10.87
CA ASN A 31 20.73 -10.65 9.67
C ASN A 31 20.77 -9.14 9.35
N ASN A 32 20.87 -8.80 8.07
CA ASN A 32 20.85 -7.40 7.64
C ASN A 32 19.41 -6.86 7.57
N CYS A 33 18.85 -6.55 8.73
CA CYS A 33 17.49 -6.02 8.86
C CYS A 33 17.29 -4.67 8.15
N TYR A 34 18.34 -3.87 7.98
CA TYR A 34 18.27 -2.58 7.30
C TYR A 34 17.96 -2.76 5.80
N ARG A 35 18.65 -3.70 5.15
CA ARG A 35 18.38 -4.05 3.74
C ARG A 35 16.98 -4.60 3.57
N ASP A 36 16.57 -5.50 4.47
CA ASP A 36 15.24 -6.10 4.41
C ASP A 36 14.13 -5.06 4.60
N ALA A 37 14.34 -4.09 5.49
CA ALA A 37 13.41 -2.99 5.69
C ALA A 37 13.25 -2.13 4.43
N ILE A 38 14.35 -1.74 3.77
CA ILE A 38 14.29 -0.95 2.53
C ILE A 38 13.58 -1.72 1.41
N ILE A 39 13.89 -3.00 1.24
CA ILE A 39 13.28 -3.82 0.19
C ILE A 39 11.78 -3.97 0.45
N THR A 40 11.39 -4.28 1.69
CA THR A 40 9.99 -4.50 2.07
C THR A 40 9.16 -3.24 1.87
N THR A 41 9.66 -2.07 2.31
CA THR A 41 8.94 -0.80 2.14
C THR A 41 8.82 -0.40 0.67
N SER A 42 9.88 -0.59 -0.11
CA SER A 42 9.87 -0.30 -1.55
C SER A 42 8.85 -1.18 -2.30
N ILE A 43 8.84 -2.49 -2.02
CA ILE A 43 7.89 -3.43 -2.64
C ILE A 43 6.46 -3.09 -2.23
N ASN A 44 6.21 -2.76 -0.96
CA ASN A 44 4.90 -2.33 -0.49
C ASN A 44 4.39 -1.13 -1.32
N SER A 45 5.19 -0.07 -1.44
CA SER A 45 4.80 1.12 -2.21
C SER A 45 4.59 0.83 -3.71
N LEU A 46 5.47 0.03 -4.33
CA LEU A 46 5.32 -0.37 -5.73
C LEU A 46 4.05 -1.21 -5.97
N THR A 47 3.71 -2.07 -5.01
CA THR A 47 2.49 -2.88 -5.06
C THR A 47 1.25 -1.98 -4.98
N SER A 48 1.22 -1.03 -4.05
CA SER A 48 0.13 -0.05 -3.94
C SER A 48 -0.01 0.79 -5.22
N PHE A 49 1.10 1.23 -5.79
CA PHE A 49 1.11 1.96 -7.07
C PHE A 49 0.54 1.11 -8.22
N SER A 50 0.98 -0.15 -8.31
CA SER A 50 0.49 -1.10 -9.32
C SER A 50 -1.00 -1.40 -9.16
N SER A 51 -1.46 -1.58 -7.91
CA SER A 51 -2.87 -1.76 -7.56
C SER A 51 -3.72 -0.57 -7.98
N GLY A 52 -3.19 0.65 -7.90
CA GLY A 52 -3.86 1.85 -8.40
C GLY A 52 -4.27 1.72 -9.86
N PHE A 53 -3.37 1.28 -10.74
CA PHE A 53 -3.71 1.07 -12.16
C PHE A 53 -4.81 0.04 -12.36
N VAL A 54 -4.78 -1.06 -11.61
CA VAL A 54 -5.80 -2.11 -11.71
C VAL A 54 -7.16 -1.55 -11.30
N VAL A 55 -7.26 -0.91 -10.13
CA VAL A 55 -8.50 -0.32 -9.63
C VAL A 55 -9.06 0.74 -10.57
N PHE A 56 -8.23 1.69 -11.01
CA PHE A 56 -8.68 2.74 -11.93
C PHE A 56 -9.06 2.21 -13.31
N SER A 57 -8.44 1.13 -13.79
CA SER A 57 -8.85 0.47 -15.04
C SER A 57 -10.25 -0.13 -14.93
N PHE A 58 -10.54 -0.81 -13.81
CA PHE A 58 -11.88 -1.35 -13.54
C PHE A 58 -12.94 -0.25 -13.37
N LEU A 59 -12.62 0.81 -12.64
CA LEU A 59 -13.51 1.96 -12.48
C LEU A 59 -13.80 2.66 -13.82
N GLY A 60 -12.78 2.83 -14.67
CA GLY A 60 -12.93 3.36 -16.02
C GLY A 60 -13.87 2.52 -16.89
N TYR A 61 -13.74 1.19 -16.82
CA TYR A 61 -14.65 0.28 -17.51
C TYR A 61 -16.10 0.41 -17.00
N MET A 62 -16.31 0.53 -15.69
CA MET A 62 -17.65 0.72 -15.12
C MET A 62 -18.26 2.07 -15.54
N ALA A 63 -17.49 3.16 -15.48
CA ALA A 63 -17.91 4.48 -15.93
C ALA A 63 -18.37 4.45 -17.40
N GLN A 64 -17.59 3.80 -18.28
CA GLN A 64 -17.94 3.64 -19.69
C GLN A 64 -19.22 2.81 -19.87
N LYS A 65 -19.37 1.70 -19.14
CA LYS A 65 -20.53 0.81 -19.26
C LYS A 65 -21.83 1.47 -18.79
N HIS A 66 -21.77 2.24 -17.70
CA HIS A 66 -22.92 2.91 -17.11
C HIS A 66 -23.16 4.31 -17.69
N ASN A 67 -22.27 4.78 -18.56
CA ASN A 67 -22.30 6.12 -19.16
C ASN A 67 -22.41 7.24 -18.11
N VAL A 68 -21.70 7.07 -17.00
CA VAL A 68 -21.62 8.01 -15.89
C VAL A 68 -20.18 8.53 -15.74
N PRO A 69 -19.98 9.76 -15.23
CA PRO A 69 -18.66 10.27 -14.88
C PRO A 69 -17.90 9.33 -13.92
N ILE A 70 -16.56 9.30 -14.04
CA ILE A 70 -15.70 8.46 -13.18
C ILE A 70 -15.85 8.78 -11.69
N GLY A 71 -16.16 10.03 -11.34
CA GLY A 71 -16.38 10.46 -9.95
C GLY A 71 -17.60 9.79 -9.30
N ASP A 72 -18.60 9.39 -10.08
CA ASP A 72 -19.81 8.75 -9.55
C ASP A 72 -19.57 7.26 -9.24
N VAL A 73 -18.65 6.60 -9.95
CA VAL A 73 -18.24 5.21 -9.68
C VAL A 73 -17.05 5.11 -8.73
N ALA A 74 -16.28 6.19 -8.57
CA ALA A 74 -15.19 6.34 -7.61
C ALA A 74 -15.64 7.07 -6.35
N THR A 75 -16.87 6.81 -5.89
CA THR A 75 -17.37 7.30 -4.61
C THR A 75 -16.68 6.56 -3.46
N ASP A 76 -16.26 7.31 -2.44
CA ASP A 76 -15.50 6.83 -1.26
C ASP A 76 -16.08 5.58 -0.58
#